data_AF-A0A834AZI7-F1
#
_entry.id   AF-A0A834AZI7-F1
#
_cell.length_a   1.000
_cell.length_b   1.000
_cell.length_c   1.000
_cell.angle_alpha   90.00
_cell.angle_beta   90.00
_cell.angle_gamma   90.00
#
_symmetry.space_group_name_H-M   'P 1'
#
loop_
_entity.id
_entity.type
_entity.pdbx_description
1 polymer ?
#
loop_
_entity_poly.entity_id
_entity_poly.type
_entity_poly.pdbx_seq_one_letter_code
_entity_poly.pdbx_strand_id
1 'polypeptide(L)'
;MRIVFSSALVLFCLSSVPTDIEGVICRSCNLSLPFHGCLLDFGTCRTKPGQYCIKQVHTRGGIHWFSVKGCTESGKECFRRVVTHQNSQITHCCYRSMCNL
;
A
#
# COMPACT_ATOMS: atom_id res chain seq x y z
N MET A 1 29.67 45.59 -21.48
CA MET A 1 28.22 45.31 -21.46
C MET A 1 28.02 44.07 -20.60
N ARG A 2 27.23 44.18 -19.53
CA ARG A 2 27.20 43.25 -18.40
C ARG A 2 26.60 41.89 -18.79
N ILE A 3 27.33 40.81 -18.51
CA ILE A 3 26.83 39.43 -18.53
C ILE A 3 25.95 39.26 -17.29
N VAL A 4 24.66 39.44 -17.47
CA VAL A 4 23.61 39.13 -16.49
C VAL A 4 22.49 38.50 -17.31
N PHE A 5 21.71 37.58 -16.73
CA PHE A 5 20.69 36.73 -17.37
C PHE A 5 21.19 35.36 -17.88
N SER A 6 21.84 34.58 -17.02
CA SER A 6 21.81 33.12 -17.19
C SER A 6 21.73 32.34 -15.87
N SER A 7 21.36 32.99 -14.77
CA SER A 7 21.09 32.34 -13.48
C SER A 7 19.59 32.17 -13.18
N ALA A 8 18.71 32.81 -13.96
CA ALA A 8 17.25 32.69 -13.77
C ALA A 8 16.62 31.49 -14.49
N LEU A 9 17.25 30.99 -15.56
CA LEU A 9 16.71 29.87 -16.36
C LEU A 9 16.98 28.49 -15.73
N VAL A 10 18.01 28.36 -14.89
CA VAL A 10 18.33 27.09 -14.21
C VAL A 10 17.38 26.84 -13.02
N LEU A 11 16.74 27.87 -12.47
CA LEU A 11 15.75 27.72 -11.39
C LEU A 11 14.40 27.17 -11.88
N PHE A 12 14.09 27.23 -13.18
CA PHE A 12 12.82 26.73 -13.71
C PHE A 12 12.79 25.21 -13.92
N CYS A 13 13.94 24.52 -13.89
CA CYS A 13 14.01 23.06 -14.04
C CYS A 13 13.76 22.29 -12.74
N LEU A 14 13.69 22.96 -11.58
CA LEU A 14 13.44 22.32 -10.27
C LEU A 14 11.96 22.40 -9.82
N SER A 15 11.10 23.07 -10.60
CA SER A 15 9.77 23.50 -10.12
C SER A 15 8.58 22.84 -10.83
N SER A 16 8.79 21.84 -11.68
CA SER A 16 7.70 21.26 -12.47
C SER A 16 7.76 19.74 -12.59
N VAL A 17 7.88 19.03 -11.46
CA VAL A 17 7.20 17.74 -11.35
C VAL A 17 5.87 18.04 -10.66
N PRO A 18 4.73 18.08 -11.38
CA PRO A 18 3.45 17.95 -10.72
C PRO A 18 3.37 16.51 -10.22
N THR A 19 3.76 16.26 -8.96
CA THR A 19 3.65 14.96 -8.28
C THR A 19 2.22 14.66 -7.82
N ASP A 20 1.20 15.13 -8.53
CA ASP A 20 -0.20 14.93 -8.14
C ASP A 20 -0.82 13.67 -8.77
N ILE A 21 -0.02 12.61 -8.88
CA ILE A 21 -0.51 11.23 -8.91
C ILE A 21 0.31 10.44 -7.87
N GLU A 22 0.18 10.85 -6.61
CA GLU A 22 0.81 10.21 -5.47
C GLU A 22 0.14 8.85 -5.19
N GLY A 23 0.37 7.89 -6.08
CA GLY A 23 0.06 6.49 -5.84
C GLY A 23 0.89 6.00 -4.65
N VAL A 24 0.22 5.52 -3.61
CA VAL A 24 0.88 5.02 -2.40
C VAL A 24 1.47 3.64 -2.68
N ILE A 25 2.62 3.36 -2.06
CA ILE A 25 3.31 2.08 -2.24
C ILE A 25 2.86 1.16 -1.11
N CYS A 26 2.35 -0.02 -1.42
CA CYS A 26 1.90 -1.02 -0.46
C CYS A 26 2.77 -2.28 -0.54
N ARG A 27 2.88 -3.02 0.57
CA ARG A 27 3.45 -4.37 0.54
C ARG A 27 2.51 -5.31 -0.21
N SER A 28 3.06 -6.17 -1.06
CA SER A 28 2.29 -7.17 -1.80
C SER A 28 2.83 -8.56 -1.49
N CYS A 29 2.03 -9.42 -0.84
CA CYS A 29 2.37 -10.82 -0.61
C CYS A 29 1.13 -11.67 -0.35
N ASN A 30 1.12 -12.92 -0.84
CA ASN A 30 -0.02 -13.83 -0.68
C ASN A 30 -0.02 -14.52 0.70
N LEU A 31 1.16 -14.75 1.25
CA LEU A 31 1.32 -15.46 2.50
C LEU A 31 2.33 -14.74 3.38
N SER A 32 1.84 -14.10 4.43
CA SER A 32 2.66 -13.54 5.50
C SER A 32 2.30 -14.21 6.81
N LEU A 33 3.28 -14.84 7.45
CA LEU A 33 3.12 -15.45 8.76
C LEU A 33 3.43 -14.42 9.85
N PRO A 34 2.79 -14.52 11.03
CA PRO A 34 3.15 -13.72 12.18
C PRO A 34 4.64 -13.98 12.50
N PHE A 35 5.39 -12.92 12.82
CA PHE A 35 6.82 -12.94 13.15
C PHE A 35 7.80 -13.31 12.02
N HIS A 36 7.37 -14.02 10.98
CA HIS A 36 8.26 -14.44 9.87
C HIS A 36 8.22 -13.52 8.64
N GLY A 37 7.26 -12.59 8.55
CA GLY A 37 7.14 -11.70 7.40
C GLY A 37 6.42 -12.36 6.22
N CYS A 38 6.73 -11.95 4.98
CA CYS A 38 6.12 -12.50 3.75
C CYS A 38 6.95 -13.68 3.22
N LEU A 39 6.34 -14.86 3.08
CA LEU A 39 6.94 -16.04 2.44
C LEU A 39 6.70 -16.06 0.93
N LEU A 40 5.47 -15.73 0.52
CA LEU A 40 5.10 -15.59 -0.90
C LEU A 40 5.09 -14.11 -1.25
N ASP A 41 6.29 -13.54 -1.32
CA ASP A 41 6.52 -12.11 -1.51
C ASP A 41 6.51 -11.72 -2.99
N PHE A 42 5.65 -10.76 -3.33
CA PHE A 42 5.63 -10.13 -4.64
C PHE A 42 6.29 -8.74 -4.60
N GLY A 43 6.88 -8.37 -3.46
CA GLY A 43 7.51 -7.07 -3.23
C GLY A 43 6.49 -6.00 -2.91
N THR A 44 6.29 -5.06 -3.82
CA THR A 44 5.43 -3.89 -3.60
C THR A 44 4.49 -3.66 -4.77
N CYS A 45 3.30 -3.16 -4.48
CA CYS A 45 2.38 -2.64 -5.50
C CYS A 45 2.19 -1.13 -5.30
N ARG A 46 1.95 -0.41 -6.40
CA ARG A 46 1.63 1.02 -6.37
C ARG A 46 0.14 1.19 -6.60
N THR A 47 -0.53 1.92 -5.72
CA THR A 47 -1.96 2.18 -5.87
C THR A 47 -2.22 3.15 -7.02
N LYS A 48 -3.34 2.92 -7.71
CA LYS A 48 -3.93 3.87 -8.65
C LYS A 48 -4.85 4.86 -7.90
N PRO A 49 -5.28 5.97 -8.53
CA PRO A 49 -6.33 6.81 -7.96
C PRO A 49 -7.56 5.99 -7.56
N GLY A 50 -8.02 6.12 -6.31
CA GLY A 50 -9.15 5.35 -5.77
C GLY A 50 -8.79 3.96 -5.21
N GLN A 51 -7.56 3.49 -5.38
CA GLN A 51 -7.06 2.28 -4.71
C GLN A 51 -6.46 2.59 -3.34
N TYR A 52 -6.29 1.55 -2.54
CA TYR A 52 -5.69 1.63 -1.21
C TYR A 52 -4.91 0.35 -0.89
N CYS A 53 -4.07 0.42 0.13
CA CYS A 53 -3.36 -0.75 0.64
C CYS A 53 -4.34 -1.63 1.42
N ILE A 54 -4.29 -2.94 1.18
CA ILE A 54 -5.12 -3.93 1.86
C ILE A 54 -4.24 -4.90 2.66
N LYS A 55 -4.77 -5.30 3.83
CA LYS A 55 -4.27 -6.37 4.68
C LYS A 55 -5.43 -7.25 5.11
N GLN A 56 -5.47 -8.48 4.63
CA GLN A 56 -6.43 -9.49 5.06
C GLN A 56 -5.76 -10.40 6.08
N VAL A 57 -6.35 -10.52 7.25
CA VAL A 57 -5.86 -11.33 8.36
C VAL A 57 -6.74 -12.56 8.49
N HIS A 58 -6.13 -13.73 8.34
CA HIS A 58 -6.79 -15.02 8.52
C HIS A 58 -6.46 -15.55 9.90
N THR A 59 -7.50 -15.80 10.68
CA THR A 59 -7.44 -16.39 12.01
C THR A 59 -8.19 -17.70 12.02
N ARG A 60 -7.74 -18.64 12.83
CA ARG A 60 -8.41 -19.91 13.07
C ARG A 60 -8.27 -20.30 14.53
N GLY A 61 -9.40 -20.55 15.19
CA GLY A 61 -9.45 -20.81 16.63
C GLY A 61 -8.98 -19.63 17.48
N GLY A 62 -9.14 -18.39 17.00
CA GLY A 62 -8.67 -17.17 17.69
C GLY A 62 -7.16 -16.88 17.52
N ILE A 63 -6.42 -17.76 16.85
CA ILE A 63 -4.99 -17.56 16.57
C ILE A 63 -4.82 -16.92 15.21
N HIS A 64 -3.93 -15.93 15.09
CA HIS A 64 -3.51 -15.38 13.81
C HIS A 64 -2.69 -16.41 13.04
N TRP A 65 -3.20 -16.89 11.92
CA TRP A 65 -2.53 -17.92 11.10
C TRP A 65 -1.64 -17.27 10.05
N PHE A 66 -2.24 -16.46 9.17
CA PHE A 66 -1.49 -15.76 8.13
C PHE A 66 -2.22 -14.48 7.71
N SER A 67 -1.52 -13.66 6.94
CA SER A 67 -2.09 -12.48 6.30
C SER A 67 -1.72 -12.38 4.82
N VAL A 68 -2.64 -11.80 4.06
CA VAL A 68 -2.50 -11.47 2.65
C VAL A 68 -2.42 -9.95 2.55
N LYS A 69 -1.49 -9.42 1.76
CA LYS A 69 -1.23 -7.99 1.62
C LYS A 69 -1.20 -7.61 0.15
N GLY A 70 -1.69 -6.42 -0.19
CA GLY A 70 -1.62 -5.92 -1.56
C GLY A 70 -2.27 -4.56 -1.76
N CYS A 71 -2.70 -4.31 -2.99
CA CYS A 71 -3.45 -3.13 -3.42
C CYS A 71 -4.81 -3.61 -3.92
N THR A 72 -5.89 -2.89 -3.62
CA THR A 72 -7.22 -3.20 -4.17
C THR A 72 -8.00 -1.93 -4.47
N GLU A 73 -8.90 -2.04 -5.46
CA GLU A 73 -9.81 -1.00 -5.95
C GLU A 73 -11.15 -1.03 -5.21
N SER A 74 -11.51 -2.17 -4.61
CA SER A 74 -12.89 -2.47 -4.24
C SER A 74 -13.20 -2.03 -2.82
N GLY A 75 -13.47 -0.74 -2.56
CA GLY A 75 -13.71 -0.20 -1.19
C GLY A 75 -14.64 -1.04 -0.29
N LYS A 76 -15.52 -1.84 -0.91
CA LYS A 76 -16.40 -2.83 -0.27
C LYS A 76 -15.65 -3.97 0.45
N GLU A 77 -14.43 -4.28 0.06
CA GLU A 77 -13.56 -5.26 0.71
C GLU A 77 -12.93 -4.71 2.00
N CYS A 78 -12.90 -3.39 2.17
CA CYS A 78 -12.35 -2.75 3.36
C CYS A 78 -13.23 -2.91 4.58
N PHE A 79 -12.57 -3.04 5.73
CA PHE A 79 -13.21 -3.18 7.04
C PHE A 79 -14.22 -4.34 7.08
N ARG A 80 -14.04 -5.33 6.19
CA ARG A 80 -14.88 -6.51 6.11
C ARG A 80 -14.39 -7.53 7.12
N ARG A 81 -15.31 -8.06 7.92
CA ARG A 81 -15.08 -9.20 8.79
C ARG A 81 -15.99 -10.35 8.35
N VAL A 82 -15.39 -11.49 8.04
CA VAL A 82 -16.10 -12.74 7.73
C VAL A 82 -15.77 -13.75 8.80
N VAL A 83 -16.77 -14.28 9.49
CA VAL A 83 -16.59 -15.30 10.53
C VAL A 83 -17.31 -16.56 10.07
N THR A 84 -16.61 -17.69 10.11
CA THR A 84 -17.13 -19.00 9.73
C THR A 84 -16.69 -20.04 10.74
N HIS A 85 -17.58 -20.43 11.65
CA HIS A 85 -17.30 -21.36 12.74
C HIS A 85 -15.98 -21.02 13.49
N GLN A 86 -14.90 -21.75 13.23
CA GLN A 86 -13.59 -21.52 13.84
C GLN A 86 -12.69 -20.55 13.07
N ASN A 87 -13.00 -20.22 11.82
CA ASN A 87 -12.20 -19.34 10.99
C ASN A 87 -12.76 -17.92 11.04
N SER A 88 -11.88 -16.93 11.10
CA SER A 88 -12.30 -15.55 10.84
C SER A 88 -11.29 -14.82 9.98
N GLN A 89 -11.80 -14.07 9.01
CA GLN A 89 -11.05 -13.22 8.11
C GLN A 89 -11.40 -11.77 8.40
N ILE A 90 -10.39 -10.94 8.64
CA ILE A 90 -10.57 -9.52 8.89
C ILE A 90 -9.74 -8.75 7.87
N THR A 91 -10.39 -7.90 7.10
CA THR A 91 -9.76 -7.07 6.08
C THR A 91 -9.64 -5.64 6.57
N HIS A 92 -8.43 -5.11 6.54
CA HIS A 92 -8.12 -3.72 6.87
C HIS A 92 -7.53 -3.01 5.66
N CYS A 93 -7.88 -1.73 5.52
CA CYS A 93 -7.39 -0.87 4.46
C CYS A 93 -6.79 0.41 5.02
N CYS A 94 -5.81 0.95 4.30
CA CYS A 94 -5.13 2.17 4.70
C CYS A 94 -4.52 2.90 3.49
N TYR A 95 -4.28 4.21 3.67
CA TYR A 95 -3.91 5.15 2.61
C TYR A 95 -2.48 5.71 2.76
N ARG A 96 -1.65 5.10 3.62
CA ARG A 96 -0.26 5.54 3.78
C ARG A 96 0.68 4.54 3.12
N SER A 97 1.77 5.01 2.55
CA SER A 97 2.81 4.12 2.02
C SER A 97 3.27 3.13 3.10
N MET A 98 3.32 1.85 2.75
CA MET A 98 3.72 0.72 3.60
C MET A 98 2.89 0.53 4.87
N CYS A 99 1.68 1.07 4.93
CA CYS A 99 0.80 0.93 6.10
C CYS A 99 0.28 -0.48 6.35
N ASN A 100 0.35 -1.36 5.35
CA ASN A 100 -0.14 -2.73 5.41
C ASN A 100 0.92 -3.76 5.83
N LEU A 101 2.02 -3.33 6.46
CA LEU A 101 3.04 -4.21 7.05
C LEU A 101 2.49 -5.09 8.19
#